data_AF-A0A3A8L060-F1
#
_entry.id   AF-A0A3A8L060-F1
#
_cell.length_a   1.000
_cell.length_b   1.000
_cell.length_c   1.000
_cell.angle_alpha   90.00
_cell.angle_beta   90.00
_cell.angle_gamma   90.00
#
_symmetry.space_group_name_H-M   'P 1'
#
loop_
_entity.id
_entity.type
_entity.pdbx_description
1 polymer ?
#
loop_
_entity_poly.entity_id
_entity_poly.type
_entity_poly.pdbx_seq_one_letter_code
_entity_poly.pdbx_strand_id
1 'polypeptide(L)'
;MKLRTWHLEAAVVYAVLISVNLVTHADGLEWLGALAVALGFHHASVSSRMAEAEATRPVPSVECYRSAALYFVGKEVAWFVYFAAKGSYSALVGCAVFAVHPLWRRWYRAHHPKVVTQ
;
A
#
# COMPACT_ATOMS: atom_id res chain seq x y z
N MET A 1 -15.57 0.28 -18.44
CA MET A 1 -14.20 -0.02 -17.97
C MET A 1 -14.22 -1.31 -17.17
N LYS A 2 -13.33 -2.28 -17.43
CA LYS A 2 -13.21 -3.47 -16.56
C LYS A 2 -12.65 -3.04 -15.20
N LEU A 3 -13.41 -3.29 -14.12
CA LEU A 3 -12.93 -3.08 -12.74
C LEU A 3 -11.72 -3.97 -12.49
N ARG A 4 -10.58 -3.34 -12.24
CA ARG A 4 -9.32 -4.01 -11.93
C ARG A 4 -9.16 -4.06 -10.40
N THR A 5 -8.49 -5.09 -9.90
CA THR A 5 -8.32 -5.33 -8.45
C THR A 5 -7.74 -4.16 -7.68
N TRP A 6 -6.84 -3.37 -8.28
CA TRP A 6 -6.27 -2.18 -7.65
C TRP A 6 -7.28 -1.06 -7.40
N HIS A 7 -8.35 -0.96 -8.21
CA HIS A 7 -9.43 0.00 -7.95
C HIS A 7 -10.27 -0.42 -6.73
N LEU A 8 -10.51 -1.72 -6.57
CA LEU A 8 -11.22 -2.25 -5.41
C LEU A 8 -10.38 -2.10 -4.14
N GLU A 9 -9.09 -2.46 -4.21
CA GLU A 9 -8.14 -2.26 -3.11
C GLU A 9 -8.10 -0.77 -2.69
N ALA A 10 -8.02 0.17 -3.66
CA ALA A 10 -8.05 1.59 -3.37
C ALA A 10 -9.38 2.05 -2.77
N ALA A 11 -10.52 1.55 -3.25
CA ALA A 11 -11.83 1.88 -2.71
C ALA A 11 -11.96 1.46 -1.23
N VAL A 12 -11.45 0.28 -0.87
CA VAL A 12 -11.41 -0.19 0.52
C VAL A 12 -10.54 0.75 1.38
N VAL A 13 -9.35 1.11 0.91
CA VAL A 13 -8.46 2.03 1.64
C VAL A 13 -9.12 3.40 1.83
N TYR A 14 -9.77 3.94 0.80
CA TYR A 14 -10.50 5.20 0.91
C TYR A 14 -11.65 5.11 1.90
N ALA A 15 -12.43 4.02 1.88
CA ALA A 15 -13.52 3.82 2.82
C ALA A 15 -13.01 3.79 4.27
N VAL A 16 -11.89 3.11 4.53
CA VAL A 16 -11.25 3.07 5.86
C VAL A 16 -10.80 4.47 6.29
N LEU A 17 -10.07 5.19 5.44
CA LEU A 17 -9.55 6.53 5.77
C LEU A 17 -10.66 7.55 6.01
N ILE A 18 -11.70 7.55 5.16
CA ILE A 18 -12.87 8.42 5.33
C ILE A 18 -13.57 8.09 6.63
N SER A 19 -13.82 6.80 6.91
CA SER A 19 -14.52 6.38 8.13
C SER A 19 -13.77 6.79 9.40
N VAL A 20 -12.45 6.59 9.43
CA VAL A 20 -11.62 6.99 10.58
C VAL A 20 -11.68 8.50 10.78
N ASN A 21 -11.46 9.29 9.73
CA ASN A 21 -11.46 10.75 9.85
C ASN A 21 -12.83 11.31 10.25
N LEU A 22 -13.93 10.69 9.81
CA LEU A 22 -15.27 11.07 10.25
C LEU A 22 -15.51 10.74 11.73
N VAL A 23 -15.10 9.56 12.20
CA VAL A 23 -15.26 9.12 13.59
C VAL A 23 -14.39 9.93 14.55
N THR A 24 -13.18 10.32 14.14
CA THR A 24 -12.25 11.09 14.98
C THR A 24 -12.50 12.60 14.92
N HIS A 25 -13.50 13.06 14.16
CA HIS A 25 -13.73 14.49 13.88
C HIS A 25 -12.46 15.21 13.43
N ALA A 26 -11.76 14.60 12.47
CA ALA A 26 -10.47 15.05 11.96
C ALA A 26 -10.51 16.50 11.46
N ASP A 27 -9.47 17.26 11.81
CA ASP A 27 -9.24 18.61 11.28
C ASP A 27 -8.64 18.57 9.86
N GLY A 28 -8.41 19.74 9.26
CA GLY A 28 -7.85 19.82 7.91
C GLY A 28 -6.46 19.18 7.75
N LEU A 29 -5.65 19.14 8.81
CA LEU A 29 -4.32 18.52 8.78
C LEU A 29 -4.41 17.00 8.76
N GLU A 30 -5.34 16.43 9.53
CA GLU A 30 -5.60 14.98 9.53
C GLU A 30 -6.20 14.50 8.19
N TRP A 31 -6.98 15.33 7.49
CA TRP A 31 -7.40 15.06 6.10
C TRP A 31 -6.24 15.09 5.10
N LEU A 32 -5.30 16.01 5.27
CA LEU A 32 -4.07 16.02 4.47
C LEU A 32 -3.21 14.76 4.76
N GLY A 33 -3.15 14.33 6.02
CA GLY A 33 -2.54 13.06 6.43
C GLY A 33 -3.19 11.85 5.75
N ALA A 34 -4.51 11.77 5.75
CA ALA A 34 -5.25 10.73 5.04
C ALA A 34 -4.99 10.75 3.52
N LEU A 35 -4.92 11.93 2.90
CA LEU A 35 -4.54 12.06 1.49
C LEU A 35 -3.12 11.54 1.24
N ALA A 36 -2.16 11.87 2.12
CA ALA A 36 -0.79 11.36 2.01
C ALA A 36 -0.73 9.83 2.11
N VAL A 37 -1.49 9.23 3.03
CA VAL A 37 -1.63 7.76 3.14
C VAL A 37 -2.24 7.17 1.88
N ALA A 38 -3.31 7.75 1.35
CA ALA A 38 -3.95 7.33 0.11
C ALA A 38 -2.98 7.33 -1.08
N LEU A 39 -2.20 8.41 -1.25
CA LEU A 39 -1.19 8.50 -2.31
C LEU A 39 -0.05 7.49 -2.09
N GLY A 40 0.41 7.33 -0.85
CA GLY A 40 1.39 6.30 -0.50
C GLY A 40 0.91 4.89 -0.83
N PHE A 41 -0.39 4.61 -0.63
CA PHE A 41 -1.02 3.34 -0.97
C PHE A 41 -0.96 3.08 -2.47
N HIS A 42 -1.35 4.06 -3.30
CA HIS A 42 -1.23 3.92 -4.75
C HIS A 42 0.19 3.68 -5.20
N HIS A 43 1.14 4.44 -4.64
CA HIS A 43 2.56 4.25 -4.95
C HIS A 43 3.04 2.83 -4.62
N ALA A 44 2.72 2.32 -3.42
CA ALA A 44 3.06 0.96 -3.00
C ALA A 44 2.35 -0.12 -3.85
N SER A 45 1.10 0.11 -4.20
CA SER A 45 0.26 -0.78 -4.99
C SER A 45 0.76 -0.89 -6.44
N VAL A 46 1.24 0.21 -7.03
CA VAL A 46 1.88 0.22 -8.35
C VAL A 46 3.27 -0.41 -8.28
N SER A 47 4.10 0.00 -7.32
CA SER A 47 5.46 -0.51 -7.12
C SER A 47 5.48 -2.04 -6.94
N SER A 48 4.57 -2.59 -6.11
CA SER A 48 4.47 -4.04 -5.92
C SER A 48 4.08 -4.78 -7.20
N ARG A 49 3.16 -4.24 -8.01
CA ARG A 49 2.77 -4.82 -9.30
C ARG A 49 3.92 -4.80 -10.32
N MET A 50 4.71 -3.73 -10.32
CA MET A 50 5.92 -3.64 -11.16
C MET A 50 6.96 -4.67 -10.72
N ALA A 51 7.25 -4.77 -9.43
CA ALA A 51 8.17 -5.78 -8.89
C ALA A 51 7.70 -7.22 -9.18
N GLU A 52 6.40 -7.49 -9.06
CA GLU A 52 5.82 -8.79 -9.42
C GLU A 52 5.85 -9.07 -10.94
N ALA A 53 5.83 -8.05 -11.80
CA ALA A 53 5.96 -8.24 -13.25
C ALA A 53 7.42 -8.51 -13.62
N GLU A 54 8.35 -7.83 -12.95
CA GLU A 54 9.78 -8.01 -13.12
C GLU A 54 10.23 -9.41 -12.68
N ALA A 55 9.72 -9.88 -11.54
CA ALA A 55 10.00 -11.22 -11.00
C ALA A 55 9.56 -12.37 -11.93
N THR A 56 8.64 -12.12 -12.86
CA THR A 56 8.17 -13.13 -13.82
C THR A 56 8.97 -13.17 -15.12
N ARG A 57 9.92 -12.25 -15.31
CA ARG A 57 10.75 -12.22 -16.52
C ARG A 57 11.86 -13.28 -16.46
N PRO A 58 12.19 -13.95 -17.57
CA PRO A 58 13.35 -14.85 -17.63
C PRO A 58 14.67 -14.14 -17.30
N VAL A 59 14.79 -12.90 -17.77
CA VAL A 59 15.91 -12.00 -17.47
C VAL A 59 15.31 -10.69 -16.94
N PRO A 60 15.48 -10.37 -15.65
CA PRO A 60 15.09 -9.08 -15.10
C PRO A 60 15.82 -7.94 -15.85
N SER A 61 15.09 -6.91 -16.24
CA SER A 61 15.61 -5.65 -16.78
C SER A 61 16.20 -4.73 -15.72
N VAL A 62 15.70 -4.79 -14.49
CA VAL A 62 16.21 -4.00 -13.36
C VAL A 62 16.50 -4.90 -12.16
N GLU A 63 17.70 -4.81 -11.62
CA GLU A 63 18.13 -5.63 -10.47
C GLU A 63 17.45 -5.20 -9.16
N CYS A 64 17.17 -3.89 -9.01
CA CYS A 64 16.66 -3.30 -7.79
C CYS A 64 15.19 -3.63 -7.46
N TYR A 65 14.49 -4.40 -8.30
CA TYR A 65 13.09 -4.77 -8.06
C TYR A 65 12.88 -5.51 -6.74
N ARG A 66 13.91 -6.25 -6.26
CA ARG A 66 13.88 -6.94 -4.96
C ARG A 66 13.92 -5.95 -3.79
N SER A 67 14.61 -4.81 -3.98
CA SER A 67 14.74 -3.75 -2.97
C SER A 67 13.45 -2.95 -2.80
N ALA A 68 12.50 -3.03 -3.74
CA ALA A 68 11.22 -2.33 -3.62
C ALA A 68 10.45 -2.73 -2.36
N ALA A 69 10.42 -4.04 -2.04
CA ALA A 69 9.78 -4.54 -0.82
C ALA A 69 10.56 -4.11 0.44
N LEU A 70 11.89 -4.14 0.39
CA LEU A 70 12.74 -3.73 1.51
C LEU A 70 12.52 -2.25 1.87
N TYR A 71 12.58 -1.35 0.89
CA TYR A 71 12.38 0.08 1.11
C TYR A 71 10.94 0.40 1.52
N PHE A 72 9.97 -0.35 1.02
CA PHE A 72 8.58 -0.22 1.45
C PHE A 72 8.42 -0.59 2.93
N VAL A 73 8.93 -1.76 3.38
CA VAL A 73 8.84 -2.13 4.79
C VAL A 73 9.65 -1.18 5.67
N GLY A 74 10.87 -0.82 5.25
CA GLY A 74 11.74 0.08 6.00
C GLY A 74 11.11 1.46 6.22
N LYS A 75 10.49 2.06 5.18
CA LYS A 75 9.81 3.35 5.34
C LYS A 75 8.58 3.25 6.25
N GLU A 76 7.81 2.16 6.19
CA GLU A 76 6.62 2.00 7.04
C GLU A 76 7.00 1.84 8.52
N VAL A 77 8.09 1.11 8.82
CA VAL A 77 8.62 1.01 10.18
C VAL A 77 9.07 2.38 10.69
N ALA A 78 9.80 3.15 9.87
CA ALA A 78 10.24 4.49 10.23
C ALA A 78 9.05 5.43 10.47
N TRP A 79 8.04 5.40 9.60
CA TRP A 79 6.82 6.17 9.74
C TRP A 79 6.03 5.79 10.99
N PHE A 80 5.88 4.49 11.26
CA PHE A 80 5.20 4.01 12.45
C PHE A 80 5.85 4.54 13.73
N VAL A 81 7.18 4.44 13.84
CA VAL A 81 7.93 4.97 15.00
C VAL A 81 7.74 6.48 15.12
N TYR A 82 7.82 7.20 14.00
CA TYR A 82 7.63 8.65 13.97
C TYR A 82 6.22 9.06 14.42
N PHE A 83 5.18 8.46 13.86
CA PHE A 83 3.79 8.79 14.17
C PHE A 83 3.38 8.36 15.58
N ALA A 84 3.90 7.23 16.07
CA ALA A 84 3.72 6.80 17.45
C ALA A 84 4.31 7.82 18.43
N ALA A 85 5.52 8.34 18.15
CA ALA A 85 6.14 9.39 18.96
C ALA A 85 5.38 10.73 18.90
N LYS A 86 4.74 11.03 17.77
CA LYS A 86 3.96 12.27 17.54
C LYS A 86 2.50 12.19 18.03
N GLY A 87 1.97 11.01 18.30
CA GLY A 87 0.57 10.80 18.67
C GLY A 87 -0.44 11.01 17.53
N SER A 88 -0.04 10.81 16.26
CA SER A 88 -0.95 10.98 15.11
C SER A 88 -1.65 9.66 14.76
N TYR A 89 -2.90 9.51 15.18
CA TYR A 89 -3.66 8.27 15.08
C TYR A 89 -4.10 7.92 13.66
N SER A 90 -4.48 8.89 12.81
CA SER A 90 -4.85 8.63 11.41
C SER A 90 -3.66 8.09 10.59
N ALA A 91 -2.46 8.59 10.87
CA ALA A 91 -1.23 8.16 10.22
C ALA A 91 -0.83 6.73 10.66
N LEU A 92 -1.09 6.36 11.92
CA LEU A 92 -0.92 4.98 12.40
C LEU A 92 -1.87 3.99 11.72
N VAL A 93 -3.10 4.40 11.42
CA VAL A 93 -4.03 3.58 10.60
C VAL A 93 -3.45 3.36 9.21
N GLY A 94 -2.80 4.36 8.62
CA GLY A 94 -2.05 4.20 7.37
C GLY A 94 -1.01 3.08 7.46
N CYS A 95 -0.18 3.08 8.50
CA CYS A 95 0.81 2.01 8.71
C CYS A 95 0.16 0.62 8.80
N ALA A 96 -0.99 0.49 9.45
CA ALA A 96 -1.73 -0.76 9.52
C ALA A 96 -2.22 -1.22 8.12
N VAL A 97 -2.78 -0.30 7.32
CA VAL A 97 -3.19 -0.58 5.94
C VAL A 97 -2.00 -1.07 5.10
N PHE A 98 -0.85 -0.40 5.23
CA PHE A 98 0.37 -0.75 4.51
C PHE A 98 0.97 -2.09 4.95
N ALA A 99 0.85 -2.47 6.22
CA ALA A 99 1.29 -3.77 6.70
C ALA A 99 0.39 -4.92 6.20
N VAL A 100 -0.92 -4.67 6.09
CA VAL A 100 -1.89 -5.67 5.64
C VAL A 100 -1.83 -5.88 4.12
N HIS A 101 -1.58 -4.83 3.34
CA HIS A 101 -1.54 -4.93 1.87
C HIS A 101 -0.62 -6.03 1.30
N PRO A 102 0.66 -6.18 1.71
CA PRO A 102 1.52 -7.24 1.20
C PRO A 102 1.04 -8.63 1.62
N LEU A 103 0.44 -8.79 2.81
CA LEU A 103 -0.14 -10.05 3.27
C LEU A 103 -1.35 -10.44 2.40
N TRP A 104 -2.27 -9.48 2.20
CA TRP A 104 -3.39 -9.62 1.27
C TRP A 104 -2.89 -9.99 -0.13
N ARG A 105 -1.84 -9.31 -0.61
CA ARG A 105 -1.31 -9.53 -1.95
C ARG A 105 -0.74 -10.93 -2.13
N ARG A 106 0.01 -11.42 -1.12
CA ARG A 106 0.52 -12.78 -1.10
C ARG A 106 -0.61 -13.81 -1.13
N TRP A 107 -1.65 -13.61 -0.32
CA TRP A 107 -2.83 -14.48 -0.32
C TRP A 107 -3.58 -14.46 -1.65
N TYR A 108 -3.79 -13.27 -2.24
CA TYR A 108 -4.44 -13.11 -3.54
C TYR A 108 -3.66 -13.81 -4.65
N ARG A 109 -2.32 -13.71 -4.63
CA ARG A 109 -1.46 -14.39 -5.62
C ARG A 109 -1.44 -15.90 -5.47
N ALA A 110 -1.63 -16.43 -4.27
CA ALA A 110 -1.76 -17.87 -4.06
C ALA A 110 -3.04 -18.43 -4.71
N HIS A 111 -4.14 -17.65 -4.71
CA HIS A 111 -5.43 -18.06 -5.29
C HIS A 111 -5.60 -17.65 -6.76
N HIS A 112 -4.88 -16.62 -7.21
CA HIS A 112 -4.92 -16.09 -8.58
C HIS A 112 -3.50 -15.99 -9.16
N PRO A 113 -2.87 -17.12 -9.51
CA PRO A 113 -1.54 -17.12 -10.11
C PRO A 113 -1.55 -16.38 -11.45
N LYS A 114 -0.46 -15.67 -11.74
CA LYS A 114 -0.27 -15.04 -13.05
C LYS A 114 -0.01 -16.16 -14.07
N VAL A 115 -0.86 -16.28 -15.08
CA VAL A 115 -0.54 -17.08 -16.27
C VAL A 115 0.56 -16.32 -17.01
N VAL A 116 1.74 -16.93 -17.11
CA VAL A 116 2.84 -16.40 -17.92
C VAL A 116 2.45 -16.64 -19.38
N THR A 117 1.89 -15.62 -20.04
CA THR A 117 1.81 -15.64 -21.50
C THR A 117 3.21 -15.29 -22.01
N GLN A 118 3.87 -16.26 -22.65
CA GLN A 118 5.17 -16.09 -23.28
C GLN A 118 5.13 -15.02 -24.38
#